data_AF-A0A177HLL6-F1
#
_entry.id   AF-A0A177HLL6-F1
#
_cell.length_a   1.000
_cell.length_b   1.000
_cell.length_c   1.000
_cell.angle_alpha   90.00
_cell.angle_beta   90.00
_cell.angle_gamma   90.00
#
_symmetry.space_group_name_H-M   'P 1'
#
loop_
_entity.id
_entity.type
_entity.pdbx_description
1 polymer ?
#
loop_
_entity_poly.entity_id
_entity_poly.type
_entity_poly.pdbx_seq_one_letter_code
_entity_poly.pdbx_strand_id
1 'polypeptide(L)'
;MQAATGTCPTPGYRLGGAALPPLTVIAYRVLGDDRTLLRALAALGASLGLAVLCYTMLAAFWAFCLLVLVAVLIARQPRRWATLLRRTAVVAGVAAPAGCVVLLPYWLAALPVGSPPTTALKFIPYQQITYLLPMASLDPPGVLCLAGTAWLLLRARTHAVAGGLLGLVGCCYAWSVLSQLAIAAGTTLLSFRVHPVLLAALYCAGILGVAELLDVVRRRGQVAWRTSRLVGGGLAAVLAVSTLQHAHAALNREVDLAYRQSYPTSDGSRPARTPRVADPGSADEWLAPLAEAIAGATGKQPQELVVLTDVHRLTSVRPYWSYLTSTPGYSNPLGRHEERNEEVKRWLRARDAQSFTRAMASGAFRPPDVFVLTRVPGGFGLTLTHHHFPRVPTTSVERVTFPRQLFSESLFTRRDVGPYTVLTARQRHSTAATT
;
A
#
# COMPACT_ATOMS: atom_id res chain seq x y z
N MET A 1 21.01 -1.88 15.80
CA MET A 1 19.79 -1.17 15.35
C MET A 1 19.93 -0.87 13.87
N GLN A 2 19.57 -1.84 13.02
CA GLN A 2 19.49 -1.60 11.58
C GLN A 2 18.39 -0.58 11.34
N ALA A 3 18.79 0.56 10.77
CA ALA A 3 17.89 1.57 10.25
C ALA A 3 16.80 0.88 9.44
N ALA A 4 15.55 1.10 9.83
CA ALA A 4 14.41 0.77 9.04
C ALA A 4 14.66 1.30 7.63
N THR A 5 14.98 0.41 6.70
CA THR A 5 14.89 0.71 5.27
C THR A 5 13.45 1.11 5.06
N GLY A 6 13.22 2.42 5.07
CA GLY A 6 11.95 3.04 4.79
C GLY A 6 11.54 2.52 3.43
N THR A 7 10.70 1.49 3.41
CA THR A 7 9.86 1.20 2.27
C THR A 7 9.14 2.49 2.01
N CYS A 8 9.59 3.26 1.00
CA CYS A 8 8.99 4.51 0.57
C CYS A 8 7.51 4.20 0.44
N PRO A 9 6.68 4.63 1.40
CA PRO A 9 5.34 4.09 1.37
C PRO A 9 4.65 4.71 0.12
N THR A 10 3.62 4.06 -0.44
CA THR A 10 2.96 4.45 -1.71
C THR A 10 2.35 5.86 -1.70
N PRO A 11 2.59 6.80 -2.64
CA PRO A 11 2.16 8.21 -2.55
C PRO A 11 0.80 8.53 -1.87
N GLY A 12 -0.24 7.70 -2.13
CA GLY A 12 -1.54 7.73 -1.47
C GLY A 12 -1.57 7.60 0.07
N TYR A 13 -0.74 6.76 0.74
CA TYR A 13 -0.76 6.70 2.22
C TYR A 13 -0.16 7.97 2.83
N ARG A 14 0.78 8.66 2.16
CA ARG A 14 1.47 9.84 2.69
C ARG A 14 0.49 11.02 2.72
N LEU A 15 -0.26 11.19 1.63
CA LEU A 15 -1.33 12.19 1.51
C LEU A 15 -2.53 11.86 2.42
N GLY A 16 -2.96 10.60 2.44
CA GLY A 16 -4.09 10.17 3.28
C GLY A 16 -3.79 10.28 4.77
N GLY A 17 -2.60 9.83 5.22
CA GLY A 17 -2.23 9.84 6.63
C GLY A 17 -2.05 11.25 7.19
N ALA A 18 -1.50 12.17 6.41
CA ALA A 18 -1.31 13.57 6.82
C ALA A 18 -2.63 14.37 6.88
N ALA A 19 -3.65 13.97 6.10
CA ALA A 19 -4.96 14.61 6.11
C ALA A 19 -5.82 14.20 7.33
N LEU A 20 -5.55 13.05 7.95
CA LEU A 20 -6.37 12.53 9.04
C LEU A 20 -6.39 13.41 10.30
N PRO A 21 -5.28 13.99 10.80
CA PRO A 21 -5.32 14.89 11.95
C PRO A 21 -6.27 16.08 11.80
N PRO A 22 -6.17 16.92 10.75
CA PRO A 22 -7.11 18.03 10.58
C PRO A 22 -8.54 17.56 10.32
N LEU A 23 -8.74 16.52 9.52
CA LEU A 23 -10.08 15.97 9.26
C LEU A 23 -10.76 15.45 10.53
N THR A 24 -10.00 14.81 11.43
CA THR A 24 -10.52 14.29 12.70
C THR A 24 -10.87 15.41 13.68
N VAL A 25 -10.08 16.49 13.69
CA VAL A 25 -10.42 17.70 14.47
C VAL A 25 -11.69 18.37 13.94
N ILE A 26 -11.82 18.50 12.62
CA ILE A 26 -13.03 19.04 11.97
C ILE A 26 -14.22 18.16 12.32
N ALA A 27 -14.09 16.83 12.18
CA ALA A 27 -15.15 15.89 12.53
C ALA A 27 -15.57 16.02 13.99
N TYR A 28 -14.62 16.10 14.92
CA TYR A 28 -14.92 16.29 16.34
C TYR A 28 -15.72 17.57 16.61
N ARG A 29 -15.37 18.69 15.95
CA ARG A 29 -16.11 19.96 16.07
C ARG A 29 -17.50 19.88 15.45
N VAL A 30 -17.60 19.42 14.21
CA VAL A 30 -18.85 19.32 13.44
C VAL A 30 -19.81 18.32 14.09
N LEU A 31 -19.33 17.24 14.68
CA LEU A 31 -20.20 16.30 15.37
C LEU A 31 -20.68 16.84 16.72
N GLY A 32 -19.85 17.62 17.42
CA GLY A 32 -20.16 18.19 18.73
C GLY A 32 -20.97 19.48 18.74
N ASP A 33 -20.99 20.24 17.64
CA ASP A 33 -21.66 21.56 17.56
C ASP A 33 -23.16 21.43 17.25
N ASP A 34 -24.01 22.17 17.97
CA ASP A 34 -25.46 22.20 17.75
C ASP A 34 -25.86 22.78 16.40
N ARG A 35 -25.11 23.77 15.91
CA ARG A 35 -25.44 24.53 14.69
C ARG A 35 -24.85 23.92 13.42
N THR A 36 -24.66 22.62 13.43
CA THR A 36 -24.00 21.90 12.33
C THR A 36 -24.85 21.92 11.07
N LEU A 37 -24.27 22.49 10.01
CA LEU A 37 -24.87 22.53 8.69
C LEU A 37 -24.77 21.17 8.01
N LEU A 38 -25.81 20.78 7.26
CA LEU A 38 -25.82 19.54 6.48
C LEU A 38 -24.63 19.46 5.51
N ARG A 39 -24.21 20.60 4.95
CA ARG A 39 -23.04 20.70 4.05
C ARG A 39 -21.74 20.26 4.73
N ALA A 40 -21.57 20.52 6.03
CA ALA A 40 -20.38 20.10 6.77
C ALA A 40 -20.35 18.57 6.98
N LEU A 41 -21.52 17.96 7.26
CA LEU A 41 -21.66 16.50 7.34
C LEU A 41 -21.44 15.84 5.98
N ALA A 42 -21.97 16.45 4.91
CA ALA A 42 -21.72 15.99 3.54
C ALA A 42 -20.23 16.07 3.17
N ALA A 43 -19.53 17.14 3.55
CA ALA A 43 -18.09 17.25 3.32
C ALA A 43 -17.28 16.18 4.08
N LEU A 44 -17.66 15.85 5.31
CA LEU A 44 -17.06 14.74 6.06
C LEU A 44 -17.32 13.38 5.39
N GLY A 45 -18.56 13.13 4.94
CA GLY A 45 -18.92 11.92 4.21
C GLY A 45 -18.19 11.79 2.88
N ALA A 46 -18.05 12.89 2.12
CA ALA A 46 -17.28 12.93 0.89
C ALA A 46 -15.79 12.66 1.13
N SER A 47 -15.24 13.21 2.22
CA SER A 47 -13.86 12.93 2.63
C SER A 47 -13.66 11.45 2.97
N LEU A 48 -14.65 10.82 3.61
CA LEU A 48 -14.59 9.40 3.96
C LEU A 48 -14.73 8.54 2.70
N GLY A 49 -15.63 8.90 1.80
CA GLY A 49 -15.77 8.27 0.49
C GLY A 49 -14.47 8.36 -0.32
N LEU A 50 -13.83 9.52 -0.37
CA LEU A 50 -12.53 9.69 -1.02
C LEU A 50 -11.45 8.81 -0.38
N ALA A 51 -11.43 8.71 0.95
CA ALA A 51 -10.53 7.80 1.65
C ALA A 51 -10.78 6.34 1.24
N VAL A 52 -12.04 5.92 1.04
CA VAL A 52 -12.38 4.56 0.56
C VAL A 52 -11.85 4.33 -0.86
N LEU A 53 -11.96 5.31 -1.76
CA LEU A 53 -11.44 5.22 -3.14
C LEU A 53 -9.92 5.15 -3.18
N CYS A 54 -9.22 5.87 -2.29
CA CYS A 54 -7.77 5.95 -2.31
C CYS A 54 -7.08 4.84 -1.50
N TYR A 55 -7.62 4.50 -0.32
CA TYR A 55 -6.98 3.59 0.62
C TYR A 55 -7.98 3.02 1.65
N THR A 56 -8.60 1.88 1.31
CA THR A 56 -9.68 1.25 2.09
C THR A 56 -9.34 0.96 3.55
N MET A 57 -8.13 0.51 3.87
CA MET A 57 -7.70 0.20 5.26
C MET A 57 -7.59 1.47 6.13
N LEU A 58 -7.18 2.60 5.54
CA LEU A 58 -7.06 3.88 6.24
C LEU A 58 -8.44 4.53 6.38
N ALA A 59 -9.32 4.33 5.40
CA ALA A 59 -10.73 4.68 5.52
C ALA A 59 -11.43 3.90 6.65
N ALA A 60 -11.17 2.60 6.77
CA ALA A 60 -11.67 1.77 7.86
C ALA A 60 -11.15 2.25 9.23
N PHE A 61 -9.86 2.57 9.33
CA PHE A 61 -9.28 3.18 10.53
C PHE A 61 -9.92 4.54 10.87
N TRP A 62 -10.16 5.39 9.87
CA TRP A 62 -10.78 6.69 10.12
C TRP A 62 -12.26 6.57 10.52
N ALA A 63 -13.01 5.67 9.88
CA ALA A 63 -14.37 5.33 10.29
C ALA A 63 -14.41 4.84 11.75
N PHE A 64 -13.45 4.00 12.16
CA PHE A 64 -13.26 3.61 13.56
C PHE A 64 -13.02 4.84 14.46
N CYS A 65 -12.14 5.77 14.06
CA CYS A 65 -11.90 7.01 14.82
C CYS A 65 -13.19 7.83 14.98
N LEU A 66 -13.97 7.99 13.90
CA LEU A 66 -15.25 8.71 13.94
C LEU A 66 -16.25 8.06 14.91
N LEU A 67 -16.35 6.73 14.89
CA LEU A 67 -17.21 5.99 15.82
C LEU A 67 -16.78 6.17 17.28
N VAL A 68 -15.48 6.10 17.57
CA VAL A 68 -14.94 6.35 18.92
C VAL A 68 -15.23 7.80 19.36
N LEU A 69 -15.03 8.78 18.48
CA LEU A 69 -15.34 10.18 18.80
C LEU A 69 -16.84 10.38 19.07
N VAL A 70 -17.71 9.76 18.27
CA VAL A 70 -19.16 9.78 18.51
C VAL A 70 -19.50 9.15 19.85
N ALA A 71 -18.91 8.00 20.20
CA ALA A 71 -19.12 7.36 21.49
C ALA A 71 -18.68 8.26 22.66
N VAL A 72 -17.53 8.94 22.53
CA VAL A 72 -17.06 9.92 23.53
C VAL A 72 -18.02 11.11 23.64
N LEU A 73 -18.55 11.62 22.54
CA LEU A 73 -19.52 12.71 22.54
C LEU A 73 -20.86 12.27 23.16
N ILE A 74 -21.33 11.05 22.88
CA ILE A 74 -22.52 10.47 23.51
C ILE A 74 -22.31 10.35 25.02
N ALA A 75 -21.15 9.85 25.47
CA ALA A 75 -20.83 9.72 26.89
C ALA A 75 -20.80 11.09 27.60
N ARG A 76 -20.33 12.14 26.92
CA ARG A 76 -20.30 13.52 27.46
C ARG A 76 -21.66 14.22 27.39
N GLN A 77 -22.50 13.87 26.42
CA GLN A 77 -23.77 14.53 26.13
C GLN A 77 -24.86 13.47 25.88
N PRO A 78 -25.24 12.69 26.90
CA PRO A 78 -26.11 11.52 26.73
C PRO A 78 -27.46 11.86 26.12
N ARG A 79 -27.98 13.07 26.38
CA ARG A 79 -29.25 13.56 25.80
C ARG A 79 -29.21 13.72 24.27
N ARG A 80 -28.03 13.73 23.64
CA ARG A 80 -27.85 13.98 22.21
C ARG A 80 -27.56 12.73 21.37
N TRP A 81 -27.67 11.53 21.96
CA TRP A 81 -27.34 10.28 21.28
C TRP A 81 -28.04 10.12 19.93
N ALA A 82 -29.35 10.39 19.86
CA ALA A 82 -30.12 10.27 18.63
C ALA A 82 -29.65 11.24 17.54
N THR A 83 -29.33 12.48 17.92
CA THR A 83 -28.79 13.49 17.00
C THR A 83 -27.42 13.07 16.48
N LEU A 84 -26.54 12.57 17.34
CA LEU A 84 -25.20 12.11 16.97
C LEU A 84 -25.27 10.91 16.03
N LEU A 85 -26.12 9.91 16.31
CA LEU A 85 -26.32 8.78 15.41
C LEU A 85 -26.88 9.20 14.05
N ARG A 86 -27.86 10.12 14.02
CA ARG A 86 -28.38 10.67 12.76
C ARG A 86 -27.29 11.36 11.94
N ARG A 87 -26.41 12.14 12.59
CA ARG A 87 -25.28 12.81 11.91
C ARG A 87 -24.30 11.80 11.34
N THR A 88 -23.96 10.76 12.10
CA THR A 88 -23.11 9.66 11.64
C THR A 88 -23.75 8.93 10.46
N ALA A 89 -25.06 8.70 10.48
CA ALA A 89 -25.79 8.09 9.37
C ALA A 89 -25.74 8.94 8.09
N VAL A 90 -25.83 10.27 8.20
CA VAL A 90 -25.64 11.17 7.04
C VAL A 90 -24.22 11.06 6.47
N VAL A 91 -23.20 11.08 7.33
CA VAL A 91 -21.79 10.92 6.90
C VAL A 91 -21.59 9.57 6.19
N ALA A 92 -22.11 8.48 6.77
CA ALA A 92 -22.04 7.15 6.17
C ALA A 92 -22.81 7.07 4.85
N GLY A 93 -24.02 7.64 4.78
CA GLY A 93 -24.84 7.67 3.56
C GLY A 93 -24.18 8.42 2.41
N VAL A 94 -23.47 9.52 2.70
CA VAL A 94 -22.70 10.26 1.68
C VAL A 94 -21.43 9.52 1.25
N ALA A 95 -20.79 8.75 2.14
CA ALA A 95 -19.62 7.93 1.80
C ALA A 95 -19.98 6.64 1.05
N ALA A 96 -21.20 6.13 1.20
CA ALA A 96 -21.64 4.84 0.68
C ALA A 96 -21.48 4.68 -0.84
N PRO A 97 -21.83 5.66 -1.70
CA PRO A 97 -21.64 5.53 -3.16
C PRO A 97 -20.19 5.25 -3.56
N ALA A 98 -19.23 5.91 -2.92
CA ALA A 98 -17.81 5.67 -3.15
C ALA A 98 -17.40 4.25 -2.72
N GLY A 99 -17.94 3.77 -1.61
CA GLY A 99 -17.79 2.37 -1.18
C GLY A 99 -18.37 1.37 -2.17
N CYS A 100 -19.54 1.66 -2.74
CA CYS A 100 -20.15 0.81 -3.77
C CYS A 100 -19.27 0.70 -5.01
N VAL A 101 -18.67 1.79 -5.49
CA VAL A 101 -17.77 1.76 -6.66
C VAL A 101 -16.62 0.76 -6.50
N VAL A 102 -16.04 0.69 -5.30
CA VAL A 102 -14.86 -0.14 -5.04
C VAL A 102 -15.23 -1.56 -4.60
N LEU A 103 -16.21 -1.69 -3.71
CA LEU A 103 -16.50 -2.96 -3.03
C LEU A 103 -17.62 -3.75 -3.71
N LEU A 104 -18.59 -3.09 -4.34
CA LEU A 104 -19.73 -3.79 -4.94
C LEU A 104 -19.32 -4.77 -6.04
N PRO A 105 -18.42 -4.43 -7.00
CA PRO A 105 -18.01 -5.38 -8.02
C PRO A 105 -17.33 -6.62 -7.42
N TYR A 106 -16.52 -6.43 -6.38
CA TYR A 106 -15.89 -7.53 -5.65
C TYR A 106 -16.93 -8.41 -4.96
N TRP A 107 -17.88 -7.83 -4.24
CA TRP A 107 -18.92 -8.58 -3.54
C TRP A 107 -19.79 -9.38 -4.51
N LEU A 108 -20.22 -8.77 -5.63
CA LEU A 108 -21.00 -9.44 -6.66
C LEU A 108 -20.22 -10.61 -7.29
N ALA A 109 -18.93 -10.42 -7.55
CA ALA A 109 -18.06 -11.47 -8.08
C ALA A 109 -17.75 -12.57 -7.04
N ALA A 110 -17.82 -12.26 -5.75
CA ALA A 110 -17.64 -13.22 -4.66
C ALA A 110 -18.89 -14.08 -4.40
N LEU A 111 -20.11 -13.62 -4.73
CA LEU A 111 -21.35 -14.37 -4.46
C LEU A 111 -21.32 -15.84 -4.95
N PRO A 112 -20.84 -16.18 -6.17
CA PRO A 112 -20.86 -17.55 -6.67
C PRO A 112 -19.78 -18.46 -6.04
N VAL A 113 -18.66 -17.90 -5.60
CA VAL A 113 -17.47 -18.65 -5.13
C VAL A 113 -17.32 -18.60 -3.60
N GLY A 114 -18.15 -17.78 -2.94
CA GLY A 114 -18.01 -17.45 -1.52
C GLY A 114 -16.95 -16.37 -1.27
N SER A 115 -16.57 -16.19 0.00
CA SER A 115 -15.49 -15.28 0.40
C SER A 115 -14.18 -16.05 0.55
N PRO A 116 -13.35 -16.17 -0.50
CA PRO A 116 -12.08 -16.87 -0.40
C PRO A 116 -11.15 -16.21 0.63
N PRO A 117 -10.27 -16.99 1.27
CA PRO A 117 -9.39 -16.49 2.31
C PRO A 117 -8.45 -15.41 1.74
N THR A 118 -8.32 -14.31 2.48
CA THR A 118 -7.41 -13.22 2.16
C THR A 118 -6.12 -13.30 2.98
N THR A 119 -4.99 -12.98 2.36
CA THR A 119 -3.67 -12.89 3.00
C THR A 119 -3.21 -11.45 3.18
N ALA A 120 -3.95 -10.46 2.63
CA ALA A 120 -3.58 -9.05 2.66
C ALA A 120 -3.44 -8.48 4.07
N LEU A 121 -4.28 -8.94 5.01
CA LEU A 121 -4.24 -8.54 6.41
C LEU A 121 -3.23 -9.34 7.26
N LYS A 122 -2.71 -10.44 6.72
CA LYS A 122 -1.91 -11.42 7.44
C LYS A 122 -0.42 -11.11 7.30
N PHE A 123 0.02 -10.01 7.89
CA PHE A 123 1.40 -9.55 7.82
C PHE A 123 1.85 -8.98 9.17
N ILE A 124 2.93 -9.52 9.74
CA ILE A 124 3.48 -9.11 11.04
C ILE A 124 4.84 -8.47 10.86
N PRO A 125 4.92 -7.14 10.64
CA PRO A 125 6.18 -6.44 10.69
C PRO A 125 6.62 -6.23 12.15
N TYR A 126 7.91 -6.04 12.37
CA TYR A 126 8.45 -5.72 13.71
C TYR A 126 7.71 -4.54 14.37
N GLN A 127 7.36 -3.52 13.58
CA GLN A 127 6.60 -2.34 14.03
C GLN A 127 5.21 -2.67 14.58
N GLN A 128 4.63 -3.83 14.28
CA GLN A 128 3.33 -4.23 14.81
C GLN A 128 3.43 -4.87 16.20
N ILE A 129 4.61 -5.38 16.57
CA ILE A 129 4.88 -6.05 17.85
C ILE A 129 5.31 -5.02 18.91
N THR A 130 5.75 -3.84 18.49
CA THR A 130 6.18 -2.75 19.38
C THR A 130 5.21 -1.58 19.35
N TYR A 131 4.98 -0.94 20.49
CA TYR A 131 4.27 0.34 20.53
C TYR A 131 5.20 1.50 20.15
N LEU A 132 4.77 2.34 19.21
CA LEU A 132 5.49 3.54 18.85
C LEU A 132 5.26 4.62 19.92
N LEU A 133 6.28 4.85 20.77
CA LEU A 133 6.27 5.86 21.84
C LEU A 133 7.28 6.97 21.51
N PRO A 134 7.02 7.83 20.50
CA PRO A 134 8.01 8.80 20.04
C PRO A 134 8.31 9.85 21.12
N MET A 135 7.39 10.12 22.05
CA MET A 135 7.62 11.00 23.18
C MET A 135 8.67 10.51 24.19
N ALA A 136 9.10 9.24 24.09
CA ALA A 136 10.12 8.66 24.94
C ALA A 136 11.54 8.81 24.37
N SER A 137 11.69 9.23 23.11
CA SER A 137 13.02 9.47 22.52
C SER A 137 13.54 10.88 22.85
N LEU A 138 14.82 10.97 23.20
CA LEU A 138 15.52 12.22 23.53
C LEU A 138 16.12 12.90 22.28
N ASP A 139 15.46 12.74 21.13
CA ASP A 139 15.79 13.41 19.88
C ASP A 139 14.81 14.58 19.61
N PRO A 140 15.14 15.53 18.73
CA PRO A 140 14.28 16.69 18.48
C PRO A 140 12.82 16.34 18.12
N PRO A 141 12.55 15.34 17.26
CA PRO A 141 11.18 14.88 17.01
C PRO A 141 10.49 14.32 18.25
N GLY A 142 11.20 13.55 19.08
CA GLY A 142 10.65 13.00 20.31
C GLY A 142 10.31 14.06 21.36
N VAL A 143 11.17 15.08 21.52
CA VAL A 143 10.90 16.24 22.39
C VAL A 143 9.66 17.01 21.91
N LEU A 144 9.49 17.18 20.59
CA LEU A 144 8.29 17.80 20.03
C LEU A 144 7.03 16.96 20.29
N CYS A 145 7.11 15.64 20.12
CA CYS A 145 6.02 14.72 20.46
C CYS A 145 5.70 14.73 21.96
N LEU A 146 6.70 14.86 22.83
CA LEU A 146 6.51 14.99 24.28
C LEU A 146 5.79 16.29 24.64
N ALA A 147 6.22 17.42 24.08
CA ALA A 147 5.54 18.71 24.23
C ALA A 147 4.08 18.63 23.73
N GLY A 148 3.85 17.97 22.59
CA GLY A 148 2.51 17.74 22.05
C GLY A 148 1.65 16.88 22.97
N THR A 149 2.22 15.81 23.52
CA THR A 149 1.53 14.92 24.47
C THR A 149 1.12 15.69 25.73
N ALA A 150 2.03 16.49 26.31
CA ALA A 150 1.72 17.34 27.45
C ALA A 150 0.61 18.35 27.13
N TRP A 151 0.68 19.01 25.97
CA TRP A 151 -0.34 19.95 25.53
C TRP A 151 -1.72 19.28 25.38
N LEU A 152 -1.78 18.10 24.75
CA LEU A 152 -3.02 17.34 24.61
C LEU A 152 -3.64 17.00 25.96
N LEU A 153 -2.84 16.50 26.92
CA LEU A 153 -3.33 16.14 28.25
C LEU A 153 -3.88 17.36 29.01
N LEU A 154 -3.22 18.51 28.91
CA LEU A 154 -3.61 19.74 29.59
C LEU A 154 -4.83 20.42 28.94
N ARG A 155 -4.95 20.36 27.61
CA ARG A 155 -5.91 21.16 26.84
C ARG A 155 -7.09 20.37 26.29
N ALA A 156 -7.07 19.05 26.26
CA ALA A 156 -8.14 18.26 25.61
C ALA A 156 -9.54 18.44 26.21
N ARG A 157 -9.65 18.91 27.45
CA ARG A 157 -10.94 19.23 28.08
C ARG A 157 -11.44 20.65 27.77
N THR A 158 -10.55 21.57 27.44
CA THR A 158 -10.86 23.00 27.25
C THR A 158 -10.83 23.44 25.79
N HIS A 159 -10.08 22.74 24.95
CA HIS A 159 -9.93 23.05 23.53
C HIS A 159 -10.38 21.90 22.64
N ALA A 160 -11.30 22.20 21.71
CA ALA A 160 -11.83 21.20 20.79
C ALA A 160 -10.76 20.59 19.88
N VAL A 161 -9.71 21.35 19.51
CA VAL A 161 -8.60 20.84 18.70
C VAL A 161 -7.80 19.78 19.47
N ALA A 162 -7.44 20.09 20.72
CA ALA A 162 -6.75 19.14 21.58
C ALA A 162 -7.60 17.89 21.85
N GLY A 163 -8.91 18.05 22.04
CA GLY A 163 -9.85 16.94 22.19
C GLY A 163 -9.88 16.01 20.98
N GLY A 164 -10.00 16.56 19.77
CA GLY A 164 -10.01 15.79 18.51
C GLY A 164 -8.67 15.09 18.25
N LEU A 165 -7.54 15.78 18.44
CA LEU A 165 -6.21 15.20 18.29
C LEU A 165 -5.93 14.10 19.32
N LEU A 166 -6.30 14.31 20.60
CA LEU A 166 -6.15 13.29 21.63
C LEU A 166 -7.00 12.05 21.33
N GLY A 167 -8.22 12.25 20.83
CA GLY A 167 -9.07 11.16 20.35
C GLY A 167 -8.40 10.35 19.23
N LEU A 168 -7.81 11.02 18.24
CA LEU A 168 -7.07 10.36 17.15
C LEU A 168 -5.85 9.58 17.66
N VAL A 169 -5.05 10.17 18.55
CA VAL A 169 -3.90 9.51 19.18
C VAL A 169 -4.35 8.27 19.96
N GLY A 170 -5.42 8.39 20.75
CA GLY A 170 -6.03 7.26 21.46
C GLY A 170 -6.49 6.16 20.50
N CYS A 171 -7.11 6.52 19.38
CA CYS A 171 -7.52 5.56 18.35
C CYS A 171 -6.33 4.86 17.69
N CYS A 172 -5.20 5.53 17.47
CA CYS A 172 -3.98 4.90 16.94
C CYS A 172 -3.46 3.80 17.87
N TYR A 173 -3.41 4.07 19.18
CA TYR A 173 -3.00 3.08 20.18
C TYR A 173 -4.03 1.96 20.35
N ALA A 174 -5.32 2.29 20.40
CA ALA A 174 -6.39 1.29 20.47
C ALA A 174 -6.37 0.37 19.24
N TRP A 175 -6.17 0.92 18.04
CA TRP A 175 -6.00 0.14 16.82
C TRP A 175 -4.77 -0.77 16.88
N SER A 176 -3.68 -0.31 17.51
CA SER A 176 -2.47 -1.12 17.71
C SER A 176 -2.70 -2.31 18.65
N VAL A 177 -3.45 -2.11 19.73
CA VAL A 177 -3.86 -3.20 20.64
C VAL A 177 -4.80 -4.17 19.92
N LEU A 178 -5.83 -3.66 19.24
CA LEU A 178 -6.76 -4.49 18.45
C LEU A 178 -6.02 -5.30 17.37
N SER A 179 -5.00 -4.72 16.74
CA SER A 179 -4.18 -5.40 15.73
C SER A 179 -3.40 -6.58 16.31
N GLN A 180 -2.91 -6.46 17.55
CA GLN A 180 -2.21 -7.55 18.25
C GLN A 180 -3.19 -8.63 18.71
N LEU A 181 -4.36 -8.24 19.21
CA LEU A 181 -5.42 -9.20 19.58
C LEU A 181 -5.92 -9.97 18.36
N ALA A 182 -6.00 -9.33 17.19
CA ALA A 182 -6.42 -9.95 15.94
C ALA A 182 -5.51 -11.11 15.49
N ILE A 183 -4.25 -11.18 15.98
CA ILE A 183 -3.34 -12.30 15.69
C ILE A 183 -3.93 -13.62 16.19
N ALA A 184 -4.64 -13.61 17.33
CA ALA A 184 -5.35 -14.79 17.84
C ALA A 184 -6.45 -15.27 16.89
N ALA A 185 -7.02 -14.38 16.07
CA ALA A 185 -8.00 -14.69 15.03
C ALA A 185 -7.36 -15.00 13.66
N GLY A 186 -6.04 -15.19 13.59
CA GLY A 186 -5.35 -15.54 12.35
C GLY A 186 -5.18 -14.38 11.37
N THR A 187 -5.29 -13.12 11.83
CA THR A 187 -5.23 -11.92 10.99
C THR A 187 -4.55 -10.76 11.71
N THR A 188 -4.43 -9.61 11.05
CA THR A 188 -3.98 -8.37 11.71
C THR A 188 -4.77 -7.16 11.18
N LEU A 189 -4.67 -6.02 11.87
CA LEU A 189 -5.22 -4.75 11.40
C LEU A 189 -4.15 -3.82 10.76
N LEU A 190 -2.96 -4.36 10.46
CA LEU A 190 -1.79 -3.62 9.97
C LEU A 190 -1.52 -2.31 10.74
N SER A 191 -1.42 -2.38 12.07
CA SER A 191 -1.27 -1.19 12.92
C SER A 191 -0.09 -0.29 12.54
N PHE A 192 1.00 -0.84 12.03
CA PHE A 192 2.15 -0.06 11.54
C PHE A 192 1.77 0.99 10.48
N ARG A 193 0.66 0.81 9.75
CA ARG A 193 0.15 1.77 8.76
C ARG A 193 -0.45 3.03 9.40
N VAL A 194 -0.81 3.00 10.68
CA VAL A 194 -1.33 4.16 11.42
C VAL A 194 -0.20 4.95 12.12
N HIS A 195 1.04 4.44 12.14
CA HIS A 195 2.18 5.14 12.76
C HIS A 195 2.43 6.54 12.16
N PRO A 196 2.38 6.76 10.83
CA PRO A 196 2.52 8.11 10.28
C PRO A 196 1.40 9.06 10.74
N VAL A 197 0.20 8.54 10.96
CA VAL A 197 -0.95 9.31 11.45
C VAL A 197 -0.72 9.74 12.90
N LEU A 198 -0.24 8.81 13.74
CA LEU A 198 0.15 9.07 15.13
C LEU A 198 1.21 10.17 15.20
N LEU A 199 2.29 10.05 14.41
CA LEU A 199 3.35 11.05 14.35
C LEU A 199 2.83 12.40 13.88
N ALA A 200 2.03 12.46 12.81
CA ALA A 200 1.46 13.70 12.32
C ALA A 200 0.57 14.38 13.37
N ALA A 201 -0.27 13.62 14.08
CA ALA A 201 -1.11 14.16 15.15
C ALA A 201 -0.27 14.72 16.32
N LEU A 202 0.78 14.02 16.72
CA LEU A 202 1.68 14.46 17.79
C LEU A 202 2.55 15.66 17.39
N TYR A 203 3.02 15.73 16.14
CA TYR A 203 3.74 16.91 15.63
C TYR A 203 2.84 18.13 15.55
N CYS A 204 1.60 17.97 15.04
CA CYS A 204 0.62 19.06 15.06
C CYS A 204 0.35 19.54 16.49
N ALA A 205 0.14 18.62 17.43
CA ALA A 205 -0.04 18.96 18.84
C ALA A 205 1.19 19.63 19.45
N GLY A 206 2.40 19.16 19.12
CA GLY A 206 3.65 19.74 19.60
C GLY A 206 3.84 21.17 19.13
N ILE A 207 3.59 21.44 17.85
CA ILE A 207 3.66 22.79 17.28
C ILE A 207 2.63 23.71 17.95
N LEU A 208 1.39 23.26 18.13
CA LEU A 208 0.36 24.02 18.83
C LEU A 208 0.72 24.28 20.30
N GLY A 209 1.31 23.29 20.98
CA GLY A 209 1.78 23.42 22.35
C GLY A 209 2.93 24.41 22.50
N VAL A 210 3.89 24.38 21.57
CA VAL A 210 4.98 25.36 21.53
C VAL A 210 4.44 26.76 21.22
N ALA A 211 3.52 26.90 20.27
CA ALA A 211 2.90 28.20 19.94
C ALA A 211 2.16 28.80 21.15
N GLU A 212 1.39 28.00 21.87
CA GLU A 212 0.68 28.46 23.07
C GLU A 212 1.65 28.79 24.22
N LEU A 213 2.72 28.00 24.39
CA LEU A 213 3.78 28.31 25.35
C LEU A 213 4.48 29.64 25.03
N LEU A 214 4.79 29.88 23.76
CA LEU A 214 5.37 31.14 23.28
C LEU A 214 4.44 32.33 23.56
N ASP A 215 3.13 32.16 23.40
CA ASP A 215 2.15 33.18 23.77
C ASP A 215 2.12 33.45 25.28
N VAL A 216 2.25 32.43 26.11
CA VAL A 216 2.35 32.58 27.57
C VAL A 216 3.63 33.32 27.96
N VAL A 217 4.77 32.96 27.37
CA VAL A 217 6.05 33.65 27.59
C VAL A 217 5.98 35.11 27.14
N ARG A 218 5.34 35.38 25.99
CA ARG A 218 5.12 36.75 25.49
C ARG A 218 4.37 37.60 26.50
N ARG A 219 3.33 37.05 27.14
CA ARG A 219 2.53 37.75 28.17
C ARG A 219 3.31 37.99 29.48
N ARG A 220 4.41 37.27 29.72
CA ARG A 220 5.26 37.43 30.93
C ARG A 220 6.29 38.55 30.84
N GLY A 221 6.55 39.11 29.65
CA GLY A 221 7.40 40.30 29.49
C GLY A 221 8.23 40.33 28.22
N GLN A 222 8.59 41.54 27.77
CA GLN A 222 9.31 41.79 26.51
C GLN A 222 10.72 41.17 26.46
N VAL A 223 11.41 41.10 27.60
CA VAL A 223 12.77 40.53 27.70
C VAL A 223 12.73 39.01 27.49
N ALA A 224 11.85 38.30 28.19
CA ALA A 224 11.65 36.86 28.03
C ALA A 224 11.22 36.50 26.59
N TRP A 225 10.35 37.32 25.99
CA TRP A 225 9.93 37.15 24.60
C TRP A 225 11.07 37.27 23.59
N ARG A 226 11.91 38.31 23.71
CA ARG A 226 13.05 38.52 22.80
C ARG A 226 14.04 37.35 22.88
N THR A 227 14.39 36.91 24.09
CA THR A 227 15.31 35.78 24.29
C THR A 227 14.73 34.48 23.75
N SER A 228 13.47 34.16 24.04
CA SER A 228 12.82 32.94 23.53
C SER A 228 12.67 32.94 22.01
N ARG A 229 12.43 34.10 21.37
CA ARG A 229 12.41 34.21 19.91
C ARG A 229 13.77 33.98 19.28
N LEU A 230 14.84 34.54 19.85
CA LEU A 230 16.20 34.36 19.33
C LEU A 230 16.65 32.91 19.46
N VAL A 231 16.46 32.31 20.64
CA VAL A 231 16.80 30.90 20.88
C VAL A 231 15.93 29.97 20.04
N GLY A 232 14.61 30.18 20.01
CA GLY A 232 13.68 29.38 19.22
C GLY A 232 13.93 29.50 17.71
N GLY A 233 14.21 30.71 17.22
CA GLY A 233 14.57 30.96 15.82
C GLY A 233 15.90 30.30 15.43
N GLY A 234 16.92 30.40 16.29
CA GLY A 234 18.20 29.73 16.09
C GLY A 234 18.06 28.20 16.07
N LEU A 235 17.32 27.63 17.02
CA LEU A 235 17.06 26.19 17.07
C LEU A 235 16.26 25.71 15.85
N ALA A 236 15.25 26.48 15.43
CA ALA A 236 14.47 26.19 14.22
C ALA A 236 15.33 26.23 12.96
N ALA A 237 16.25 27.20 12.84
CA ALA A 237 17.18 27.30 11.73
C ALA A 237 18.15 26.11 11.69
N VAL A 238 18.72 25.71 12.84
CA VAL A 238 19.60 24.53 12.94
C VAL A 238 18.84 23.26 12.58
N LEU A 239 17.60 23.09 13.05
CA LEU A 239 16.76 21.95 12.68
C LEU A 239 16.40 21.96 11.20
N ALA A 240 16.08 23.13 10.63
CA ALA A 240 15.79 23.27 9.19
C ALA A 240 17.02 22.88 8.35
N VAL A 241 18.20 23.39 8.69
CA VAL A 241 19.45 23.03 7.98
C VAL A 241 19.77 21.54 8.17
N SER A 242 19.66 21.02 9.39
CA SER A 242 19.92 19.60 9.67
C SER A 242 18.98 18.66 8.91
N THR A 243 17.69 19.01 8.81
CA THR A 243 16.70 18.26 8.02
C THR A 243 16.95 18.36 6.52
N LEU A 244 17.32 19.53 5.99
CA LEU A 244 17.74 19.71 4.60
C LEU A 244 18.98 18.87 4.26
N GLN A 245 19.97 18.84 5.14
CA GLN A 245 21.19 18.04 4.97
C GLN A 245 20.90 16.54 5.07
N HIS A 246 20.08 16.11 6.02
CA HIS A 246 19.65 14.70 6.14
C HIS A 246 18.71 14.26 5.02
N ALA A 247 17.92 15.17 4.44
CA ALA A 247 17.07 14.87 3.30
C ALA A 247 17.90 14.40 2.09
N HIS A 248 19.08 14.98 1.89
CA HIS A 248 20.01 14.51 0.87
C HIS A 248 20.46 13.08 1.14
N ALA A 249 20.89 12.76 2.37
CA ALA A 249 21.27 11.41 2.75
C ALA A 249 20.13 10.37 2.59
N ALA A 250 18.89 10.77 2.87
CA ALA A 250 17.71 9.92 2.66
C ALA A 250 17.40 9.69 1.18
N LEU A 251 17.68 10.68 0.33
CA LEU A 251 17.47 10.62 -1.12
C LEU A 251 18.68 10.10 -1.88
N ASN A 252 19.84 9.93 -1.23
CA ASN A 252 21.09 9.55 -1.89
C ASN A 252 20.92 8.34 -2.80
N ARG A 253 20.18 7.31 -2.38
CA ARG A 253 19.93 6.14 -3.23
C ARG A 253 19.08 6.47 -4.47
N GLU A 254 18.03 7.28 -4.32
CA GLU A 254 17.13 7.64 -5.43
C GLU A 254 17.82 8.61 -6.39
N VAL A 255 18.55 9.59 -5.86
CA VAL A 255 19.41 10.50 -6.63
C VAL A 255 20.47 9.71 -7.38
N ASP A 256 21.14 8.77 -6.72
CA ASP A 256 22.15 7.90 -7.33
C ASP A 256 21.56 6.98 -8.41
N LEU A 257 20.33 6.48 -8.24
CA LEU A 257 19.60 5.73 -9.27
C LEU A 257 19.13 6.64 -10.42
N ALA A 258 18.72 7.88 -10.14
CA ALA A 258 18.28 8.83 -11.16
C ALA A 258 19.44 9.32 -12.03
N TYR A 259 20.61 9.56 -11.42
CA TYR A 259 21.85 9.89 -12.15
C TYR A 259 22.43 8.68 -12.90
N ARG A 260 22.17 7.45 -12.43
CA ARG A 260 22.52 6.22 -13.14
C ARG A 260 21.37 5.82 -14.07
N GLN A 261 21.25 6.56 -15.15
CA GLN A 261 20.19 6.46 -16.15
C GLN A 261 19.99 5.03 -16.68
N SER A 262 18.86 4.39 -16.31
CA SER A 262 18.46 3.05 -16.82
C SER A 262 17.58 3.11 -18.08
N TYR A 263 17.12 4.31 -18.47
CA TYR A 263 16.24 4.49 -19.62
C TYR A 263 17.03 4.91 -20.86
N PRO A 264 16.70 4.38 -22.06
CA PRO A 264 17.27 4.86 -23.32
C PRO A 264 17.06 6.37 -23.45
N THR A 265 18.04 7.11 -23.96
CA THR A 265 17.83 8.50 -24.38
C THR A 265 16.86 8.55 -25.57
N SER A 266 16.27 9.73 -25.82
CA SER A 266 15.28 9.94 -26.89
C SER A 266 15.78 9.62 -28.30
N ASP A 267 17.10 9.53 -28.48
CA ASP A 267 17.80 9.12 -29.71
C ASP A 267 18.05 7.60 -29.80
N GLY A 268 17.57 6.83 -28.83
CA GLY A 268 17.79 5.38 -28.74
C GLY A 268 19.20 4.99 -28.30
N SER A 269 20.08 5.95 -28.02
CA SER A 269 21.40 5.66 -27.48
C SER A 269 21.30 5.21 -26.01
N ARG A 270 22.24 4.37 -25.60
CA ARG A 270 22.29 3.83 -24.23
C ARG A 270 23.42 4.53 -23.49
N PRO A 271 23.18 5.16 -22.33
CA PRO A 271 24.25 5.79 -21.56
C PRO A 271 25.32 4.76 -21.18
N ALA A 272 26.58 5.18 -21.15
CA ALA A 272 27.71 4.33 -20.82
C ALA A 272 27.53 3.71 -19.43
N ARG A 273 27.55 2.37 -19.38
CA ARG A 273 27.36 1.57 -18.18
C ARG A 273 28.35 2.00 -17.09
N THR A 274 27.85 2.43 -15.94
CA THR A 274 28.68 2.45 -14.73
C THR A 274 28.77 1.04 -14.16
N PRO A 275 29.89 0.60 -13.57
CA PRO A 275 30.09 -0.77 -13.05
C PRO A 275 29.07 -1.23 -11.99
N ARG A 276 28.22 -0.33 -11.46
CA ARG A 276 27.18 -0.65 -10.48
C ARG A 276 25.78 -0.83 -11.10
N VAL A 277 25.62 -0.56 -12.39
CA VAL A 277 24.48 -0.97 -13.25
C VAL A 277 24.88 -2.23 -14.06
N ALA A 278 26.01 -2.86 -13.71
CA ALA A 278 26.57 -4.01 -14.41
C ALA A 278 25.93 -5.34 -13.96
N ASP A 279 24.60 -5.40 -13.85
CA ASP A 279 23.92 -6.69 -13.95
C ASP A 279 23.17 -6.72 -15.28
N PRO A 280 23.67 -7.46 -16.29
CA PRO A 280 22.99 -7.71 -17.58
C PRO A 280 21.59 -8.36 -17.50
N GLY A 281 20.94 -8.30 -16.34
CA GLY A 281 19.63 -8.86 -16.02
C GLY A 281 18.72 -7.87 -15.28
N SER A 282 18.97 -6.55 -15.36
CA SER A 282 17.99 -5.58 -14.84
C SER A 282 16.69 -5.73 -15.63
N ALA A 283 15.65 -6.28 -15.00
CA ALA A 283 14.39 -6.62 -15.67
C ALA A 283 13.79 -5.44 -16.46
N ASP A 284 14.10 -4.20 -16.05
CA ASP A 284 13.60 -2.96 -16.63
C ASP A 284 14.03 -2.75 -18.08
N GLU A 285 15.26 -3.12 -18.47
CA GLU A 285 15.74 -2.95 -19.87
C GLU A 285 15.03 -3.89 -20.86
N TRP A 286 14.53 -5.01 -20.36
CA TRP A 286 13.88 -6.04 -21.16
C TRP A 286 12.37 -5.86 -21.30
N LEU A 287 11.76 -4.90 -20.58
CA LEU A 287 10.30 -4.73 -20.57
C LEU A 287 9.73 -4.37 -21.95
N ALA A 288 10.34 -3.42 -22.67
CA ALA A 288 9.90 -3.03 -24.00
C ALA A 288 10.12 -4.15 -25.03
N PRO A 289 11.33 -4.76 -25.14
CA PRO A 289 11.55 -5.91 -26.00
C PRO A 289 10.62 -7.10 -25.71
N LEU A 290 10.30 -7.36 -24.43
CA LEU A 290 9.33 -8.39 -24.05
C LEU A 290 7.93 -8.05 -24.55
N ALA A 291 7.46 -6.82 -24.34
CA ALA A 291 6.15 -6.39 -24.81
C ALA A 291 6.03 -6.47 -26.34
N GLU A 292 7.07 -6.09 -27.08
CA GLU A 292 7.13 -6.21 -28.54
C GLU A 292 7.14 -7.68 -28.99
N ALA A 293 7.89 -8.54 -28.30
CA ALA A 293 7.92 -9.97 -28.59
C ALA A 293 6.55 -10.62 -28.37
N ILE A 294 5.84 -10.24 -27.31
CA ILE A 294 4.48 -10.71 -27.03
C ILE A 294 3.50 -10.21 -28.11
N ALA A 295 3.56 -8.92 -28.46
CA ALA A 295 2.70 -8.33 -29.48
C ALA A 295 2.93 -9.01 -30.84
N GLY A 296 4.18 -9.20 -31.26
CA GLY A 296 4.52 -9.88 -32.50
C GLY A 296 4.16 -11.37 -32.51
N ALA A 297 4.23 -12.06 -31.37
CA ALA A 297 3.93 -13.49 -31.29
C ALA A 297 2.42 -13.79 -31.19
N THR A 298 1.60 -12.84 -30.72
CA THR A 298 0.16 -13.05 -30.49
C THR A 298 -0.74 -12.27 -31.43
N GLY A 299 -0.29 -11.12 -31.93
CA GLY A 299 -1.12 -10.18 -32.70
C GLY A 299 -2.25 -9.52 -31.89
N LYS A 300 -2.29 -9.69 -30.55
CA LYS A 300 -3.37 -9.22 -29.67
C LYS A 300 -2.96 -8.02 -28.83
N GLN A 301 -3.94 -7.28 -28.33
CA GLN A 301 -3.69 -6.17 -27.40
C GLN A 301 -3.36 -6.71 -26.00
N PRO A 302 -2.55 -5.99 -25.19
CA PRO A 302 -2.14 -6.45 -23.86
C PRO A 302 -3.30 -6.85 -22.93
N GLN A 303 -4.40 -6.07 -22.92
CA GLN A 303 -5.57 -6.31 -22.07
C GLN A 303 -6.41 -7.53 -22.45
N GLU A 304 -6.10 -8.18 -23.57
CA GLU A 304 -6.76 -9.42 -24.00
C GLU A 304 -6.00 -10.67 -23.54
N LEU A 305 -4.76 -10.50 -23.07
CA LEU A 305 -3.81 -11.58 -22.81
C LEU A 305 -3.64 -11.82 -21.30
N VAL A 306 -3.72 -13.10 -20.92
CA VAL A 306 -3.30 -13.58 -19.60
C VAL A 306 -1.84 -14.03 -19.68
N VAL A 307 -0.98 -13.40 -18.88
CA VAL A 307 0.46 -13.66 -18.87
C VAL A 307 0.87 -14.36 -17.57
N LEU A 308 1.57 -15.49 -17.68
CA LEU A 308 2.27 -16.12 -16.56
C LEU A 308 3.73 -15.71 -16.56
N THR A 309 4.14 -14.97 -15.52
CA THR A 309 5.52 -14.51 -15.36
C THR A 309 5.81 -14.15 -13.90
N ASP A 310 7.07 -14.28 -13.50
CA ASP A 310 7.62 -13.68 -12.29
C ASP A 310 8.30 -12.30 -12.54
N VAL A 311 8.28 -11.82 -13.80
CA VAL A 311 8.70 -10.46 -14.19
C VAL A 311 7.53 -9.49 -14.03
N HIS A 312 7.08 -9.29 -12.78
CA HIS A 312 5.86 -8.53 -12.49
C HIS A 312 5.89 -7.06 -12.92
N ARG A 313 7.06 -6.49 -13.22
CA ARG A 313 7.16 -5.13 -13.76
C ARG A 313 6.57 -5.00 -15.16
N LEU A 314 6.48 -6.11 -15.91
CA LEU A 314 5.84 -6.13 -17.22
C LEU A 314 4.37 -5.69 -17.15
N THR A 315 3.65 -6.09 -16.10
CA THR A 315 2.25 -5.70 -15.88
C THR A 315 2.09 -4.28 -15.31
N SER A 316 3.20 -3.65 -14.90
CA SER A 316 3.21 -2.25 -14.46
C SER A 316 3.33 -1.26 -15.63
N VAL A 317 3.94 -1.68 -16.75
CA VAL A 317 4.15 -0.83 -17.93
C VAL A 317 3.15 -1.10 -19.07
N ARG A 318 2.51 -2.28 -19.06
CA ARG A 318 1.49 -2.69 -20.03
C ARG A 318 0.34 -3.39 -19.31
N PRO A 319 -0.92 -3.19 -19.72
CA PRO A 319 -2.09 -3.65 -18.99
C PRO A 319 -2.42 -5.14 -19.25
N TYR A 320 -1.44 -6.04 -19.05
CA TYR A 320 -1.66 -7.49 -19.14
C TYR A 320 -2.42 -8.02 -17.92
N TRP A 321 -3.24 -9.05 -18.11
CA TRP A 321 -3.79 -9.81 -16.98
C TRP A 321 -2.73 -10.75 -16.41
N SER A 322 -2.32 -10.56 -15.16
CA SER A 322 -1.35 -11.45 -14.52
C SER A 322 -2.02 -12.75 -14.06
N TYR A 323 -1.52 -13.91 -14.47
CA TYR A 323 -2.02 -15.21 -13.97
C TYR A 323 -1.72 -15.38 -12.47
N LEU A 324 -0.51 -14.99 -12.04
CA LEU A 324 -0.10 -14.91 -10.63
C LEU A 324 0.40 -13.52 -10.33
N THR A 325 0.09 -12.99 -9.14
CA THR A 325 0.66 -11.73 -8.66
C THR A 325 2.02 -11.96 -8.00
N SER A 326 2.75 -10.90 -7.67
CA SER A 326 4.11 -11.02 -7.11
C SER A 326 4.18 -11.66 -5.73
N THR A 327 3.15 -11.47 -4.92
CA THR A 327 3.02 -12.14 -3.63
C THR A 327 1.53 -12.32 -3.32
N PRO A 328 1.16 -13.35 -2.53
CA PRO A 328 -0.25 -13.61 -2.22
C PRO A 328 -0.95 -12.40 -1.57
N GLY A 329 -0.22 -11.62 -0.75
CA GLY A 329 -0.77 -10.44 -0.05
C GLY A 329 -1.19 -9.28 -0.96
N TYR A 330 -0.73 -9.27 -2.22
CA TYR A 330 -1.17 -8.32 -3.25
C TYR A 330 -2.13 -8.94 -4.27
N SER A 331 -2.51 -10.20 -4.10
CA SER A 331 -3.53 -10.83 -4.92
C SER A 331 -4.93 -10.38 -4.50
N ASN A 332 -5.80 -10.18 -5.47
CA ASN A 332 -7.24 -10.18 -5.19
C ASN A 332 -7.61 -11.56 -4.60
N PRO A 333 -8.43 -11.65 -3.52
CA PRO A 333 -8.88 -12.93 -2.97
C PRO A 333 -9.52 -13.85 -4.01
N LEU A 334 -10.28 -13.30 -4.97
CA LEU A 334 -10.88 -14.04 -6.08
C LEU A 334 -9.84 -14.58 -7.08
N GLY A 335 -8.60 -14.08 -7.02
CA GLY A 335 -7.48 -14.61 -7.76
C GLY A 335 -7.05 -16.01 -7.31
N ARG A 336 -7.41 -16.43 -6.08
CA ARG A 336 -7.12 -17.77 -5.51
C ARG A 336 -5.65 -18.16 -5.71
N HIS A 337 -4.76 -17.30 -5.24
CA HIS A 337 -3.31 -17.35 -5.53
C HIS A 337 -2.68 -18.71 -5.24
N GLU A 338 -2.93 -19.30 -4.06
CA GLU A 338 -2.35 -20.61 -3.72
C GLU A 338 -2.89 -21.74 -4.60
N GLU A 339 -4.16 -21.67 -4.99
CA GLU A 339 -4.73 -22.68 -5.88
C GLU A 339 -4.18 -22.56 -7.30
N ARG A 340 -3.85 -21.34 -7.75
CA ARG A 340 -3.12 -21.14 -9.01
C ARG A 340 -1.68 -21.62 -8.94
N ASN A 341 -1.01 -21.51 -7.78
CA ASN A 341 0.30 -22.13 -7.56
C ASN A 341 0.19 -23.66 -7.72
N GLU A 342 -0.81 -24.29 -7.09
CA GLU A 342 -1.04 -25.74 -7.21
C GLU A 342 -1.40 -26.14 -8.64
N GLU A 343 -2.09 -25.29 -9.38
CA GLU A 343 -2.39 -25.51 -10.79
C GLU A 343 -1.13 -25.51 -11.66
N VAL A 344 -0.20 -24.58 -11.41
CA VAL A 344 1.12 -24.58 -12.05
C VAL A 344 1.89 -25.86 -11.72
N LYS A 345 1.87 -26.29 -10.46
CA LYS A 345 2.51 -27.55 -10.04
C LYS A 345 1.88 -28.78 -10.71
N ARG A 346 0.56 -28.77 -10.92
CA ARG A 346 -0.14 -29.82 -11.67
C ARG A 346 0.35 -29.87 -13.12
N TRP A 347 0.52 -28.73 -13.76
CA TRP A 347 1.03 -28.68 -15.14
C TRP A 347 2.46 -29.20 -15.28
N LEU A 348 3.31 -28.97 -14.28
CA LEU A 348 4.68 -29.47 -14.25
C LEU A 348 4.79 -31.00 -14.21
N ARG A 349 3.70 -31.71 -13.86
CA ARG A 349 3.64 -33.19 -13.90
C ARG A 349 3.34 -33.74 -15.29
N ALA A 350 3.04 -32.88 -16.28
CA ALA A 350 2.85 -33.31 -17.66
C ALA A 350 4.14 -33.92 -18.22
N ARG A 351 3.99 -34.93 -19.08
CA ARG A 351 5.14 -35.62 -19.68
C ARG A 351 5.60 -34.95 -20.96
N ASP A 352 4.68 -34.34 -21.69
CA ASP A 352 4.89 -33.78 -23.02
C ASP A 352 3.98 -32.55 -23.26
N ALA A 353 4.19 -31.87 -24.39
CA ALA A 353 3.43 -30.67 -24.75
C ALA A 353 1.92 -30.93 -24.91
N GLN A 354 1.48 -32.12 -25.33
CA GLN A 354 0.04 -32.42 -25.49
C GLN A 354 -0.66 -32.64 -24.15
N SER A 355 -0.05 -33.40 -23.25
CA SER A 355 -0.52 -33.58 -21.87
C SER A 355 -0.47 -32.27 -21.10
N PHE A 356 0.52 -31.41 -21.34
CA PHE A 356 0.58 -30.06 -20.78
C PHE A 356 -0.59 -29.19 -21.22
N THR A 357 -0.86 -29.09 -22.53
CA THR A 357 -2.00 -28.33 -23.05
C THR A 357 -3.34 -28.87 -22.56
N ARG A 358 -3.50 -30.20 -22.47
CA ARG A 358 -4.70 -30.82 -21.87
C ARG A 358 -4.85 -30.48 -20.39
N ALA A 359 -3.77 -30.50 -19.63
CA ALA A 359 -3.78 -30.15 -18.21
C ALA A 359 -4.18 -28.68 -18.02
N MET A 360 -3.66 -27.76 -18.84
CA MET A 360 -4.07 -26.36 -18.83
C MET A 360 -5.55 -26.18 -19.20
N ALA A 361 -6.04 -26.88 -20.23
CA ALA A 361 -7.42 -26.77 -20.69
C ALA A 361 -8.44 -27.37 -19.71
N SER A 362 -8.07 -28.38 -18.92
CA SER A 362 -8.94 -28.99 -17.91
C SER A 362 -8.94 -28.27 -16.55
N GLY A 363 -8.17 -27.18 -16.43
CA GLY A 363 -8.04 -26.44 -15.19
C GLY A 363 -9.26 -25.60 -14.81
N ALA A 364 -9.34 -25.24 -13.54
CA ALA A 364 -10.43 -24.40 -13.01
C ALA A 364 -10.28 -22.92 -13.40
N PHE A 365 -9.10 -22.52 -13.88
CA PHE A 365 -8.76 -21.15 -14.22
C PHE A 365 -8.54 -21.00 -15.72
N ARG A 366 -8.85 -19.81 -16.25
CA ARG A 366 -8.43 -19.44 -17.61
C ARG A 366 -6.92 -19.63 -17.75
N PRO A 367 -6.45 -20.45 -18.71
CA PRO A 367 -5.02 -20.71 -18.87
C PRO A 367 -4.28 -19.47 -19.38
N PRO A 368 -2.96 -19.37 -19.16
CA PRO A 368 -2.15 -18.30 -19.72
C PRO A 368 -2.14 -18.36 -21.24
N ASP A 369 -2.31 -17.21 -21.89
CA ASP A 369 -2.10 -17.04 -23.32
C ASP A 369 -0.59 -16.98 -23.65
N VAL A 370 0.18 -16.46 -22.70
CA VAL A 370 1.61 -16.17 -22.84
C VAL A 370 2.36 -16.58 -21.58
N PHE A 371 3.51 -17.23 -21.74
CA PHE A 371 4.47 -17.45 -20.68
C PHE A 371 5.70 -16.58 -20.93
N VAL A 372 6.11 -15.82 -19.92
CA VAL A 372 7.39 -15.10 -19.93
C VAL A 372 8.22 -15.65 -18.78
N LEU A 373 9.16 -16.52 -19.13
CA LEU A 373 9.91 -17.33 -18.18
C LEU A 373 11.42 -17.07 -18.29
N THR A 374 12.13 -17.15 -17.17
CA THR A 374 13.58 -16.97 -17.14
C THR A 374 14.26 -18.23 -17.68
N ARG A 375 15.25 -18.11 -18.58
CA ARG A 375 16.00 -19.29 -19.01
C ARG A 375 16.94 -19.77 -17.92
N VAL A 376 16.86 -21.05 -17.59
CA VAL A 376 17.69 -21.72 -16.58
C VAL A 376 18.26 -23.03 -17.13
N PRO A 377 19.31 -23.60 -16.52
CA PRO A 377 19.73 -24.96 -16.83
C PRO A 377 18.53 -25.93 -16.67
N GLY A 378 18.29 -26.77 -17.68
CA GLY A 378 17.17 -27.72 -17.68
C GLY A 378 15.83 -27.20 -18.24
N GLY A 379 15.65 -25.89 -18.44
CA GLY A 379 14.42 -25.37 -19.05
C GLY A 379 14.10 -23.91 -18.79
N PHE A 380 12.86 -23.65 -18.36
CA PHE A 380 12.33 -22.31 -18.16
C PHE A 380 11.87 -22.14 -16.71
N GLY A 381 12.55 -21.28 -15.96
CA GLY A 381 12.30 -21.02 -14.55
C GLY A 381 11.14 -20.08 -14.31
N LEU A 382 10.40 -20.36 -13.24
CA LEU A 382 9.35 -19.52 -12.68
C LEU A 382 9.48 -19.52 -11.15
N THR A 383 9.28 -18.37 -10.55
CA THR A 383 9.22 -18.21 -9.10
C THR A 383 7.77 -18.20 -8.61
N LEU A 384 7.41 -19.18 -7.79
CA LEU A 384 6.14 -19.23 -7.05
C LEU A 384 6.34 -18.65 -5.65
N THR A 385 5.33 -17.92 -5.16
CA THR A 385 5.35 -17.33 -3.83
C THR A 385 4.20 -17.86 -2.99
N HIS A 386 4.49 -18.26 -1.76
CA HIS A 386 3.55 -18.84 -0.82
C HIS A 386 3.42 -17.99 0.45
N HIS A 387 2.28 -18.10 1.13
CA HIS A 387 2.02 -17.39 2.38
C HIS A 387 1.86 -18.34 3.58
N HIS A 388 2.61 -18.09 4.65
CA HIS A 388 2.76 -18.98 5.82
C HIS A 388 2.42 -18.31 7.15
N PHE A 389 1.43 -17.43 7.19
CA PHE A 389 1.06 -16.78 8.46
C PHE A 389 0.64 -17.81 9.54
N PRO A 390 1.10 -17.66 10.80
CA PRO A 390 1.81 -16.50 11.38
C PRO A 390 3.35 -16.59 11.38
N ARG A 391 3.97 -17.49 10.60
CA ARG A 391 5.45 -17.63 10.56
C ARG A 391 6.12 -16.35 10.04
N VAL A 392 7.36 -16.13 10.49
CA VAL A 392 8.23 -15.04 10.04
C VAL A 392 9.52 -15.65 9.49
N PRO A 393 9.89 -15.43 8.21
CA PRO A 393 9.18 -14.60 7.23
C PRO A 393 7.83 -15.20 6.79
N THR A 394 6.84 -14.33 6.55
CA THR A 394 5.47 -14.74 6.21
C THR A 394 5.32 -15.21 4.77
N THR A 395 6.30 -14.92 3.92
CA THR A 395 6.32 -15.35 2.51
C THR A 395 7.51 -16.24 2.27
N SER A 396 7.29 -17.37 1.61
CA SER A 396 8.37 -18.21 1.07
C SER A 396 8.35 -18.20 -0.45
N VAL A 397 9.49 -18.54 -1.03
CA VAL A 397 9.70 -18.58 -2.46
C VAL A 397 10.04 -20.01 -2.86
N GLU A 398 9.33 -20.54 -3.86
CA GLU A 398 9.60 -21.84 -4.47
C GLU A 398 9.95 -21.60 -5.95
N ARG A 399 11.14 -22.01 -6.37
CA ARG A 399 11.53 -21.94 -7.78
C ARG A 399 11.18 -23.24 -8.47
N VAL A 400 10.38 -23.14 -9.52
CA VAL A 400 10.00 -24.27 -10.37
C VAL A 400 10.60 -24.11 -11.76
N THR A 401 10.89 -25.22 -12.44
CA THR A 401 11.44 -25.20 -13.80
C THR A 401 10.52 -25.99 -14.70
N PHE A 402 9.95 -25.35 -15.72
CA PHE A 402 9.25 -26.01 -16.79
C PHE A 402 10.26 -26.70 -17.72
N PRO A 403 10.17 -28.03 -17.90
CA PRO A 403 11.00 -28.73 -18.87
C PRO A 403 10.75 -28.23 -20.29
N ARG A 404 11.80 -28.14 -21.12
CA ARG A 404 11.69 -27.66 -22.51
C ARG A 404 10.68 -28.43 -23.34
N GLN A 405 10.55 -29.74 -23.09
CA GLN A 405 9.65 -30.64 -23.81
C GLN A 405 8.16 -30.29 -23.66
N LEU A 406 7.78 -29.52 -22.63
CA LEU A 406 6.40 -29.04 -22.47
C LEU A 406 6.04 -27.97 -23.52
N PHE A 407 7.04 -27.30 -24.09
CA PHE A 407 6.90 -26.23 -25.08
C PHE A 407 7.46 -26.65 -26.44
N SER A 408 6.96 -27.77 -26.98
CA SER A 408 7.34 -28.24 -28.32
C SER A 408 6.93 -27.23 -29.41
N GLU A 409 7.79 -27.05 -30.41
CA GLU A 409 7.59 -26.13 -31.55
C GLU A 409 6.35 -26.47 -32.40
N SER A 410 5.81 -27.68 -32.28
CA SER A 410 4.56 -28.07 -32.93
C SER A 410 3.32 -27.40 -32.32
N LEU A 411 3.36 -27.09 -31.02
CA LEU A 411 2.23 -26.51 -30.28
C LEU A 411 2.51 -25.08 -29.78
N PHE A 412 3.77 -24.70 -29.64
CA PHE A 412 4.17 -23.41 -29.09
C PHE A 412 5.13 -22.68 -30.02
N THR A 413 4.98 -21.36 -30.09
CA THR A 413 5.98 -20.46 -30.66
C THR A 413 6.89 -20.00 -29.53
N ARG A 414 8.20 -20.06 -29.77
CA ARG A 414 9.22 -19.61 -28.83
C ARG A 414 9.98 -18.42 -29.39
N ARG A 415 10.15 -17.38 -28.56
CA ARG A 415 11.01 -16.23 -28.86
C ARG A 415 11.85 -15.86 -27.66
N ASP A 416 13.17 -15.93 -27.83
CA ASP A 416 14.13 -15.57 -26.79
C ASP A 416 14.36 -14.05 -26.79
N VAL A 417 14.30 -13.42 -25.61
CA VAL A 417 14.47 -11.97 -25.40
C VAL A 417 15.31 -11.73 -24.15
N GLY A 418 16.55 -11.27 -24.31
CA GLY A 418 17.46 -11.12 -23.17
C GLY A 418 17.58 -12.44 -22.39
N PRO A 419 17.54 -12.47 -21.05
CA PRO A 419 17.55 -13.71 -20.26
C PRO A 419 16.21 -14.48 -20.25
N TYR A 420 15.16 -13.95 -20.89
CA TYR A 420 13.79 -14.48 -20.83
C TYR A 420 13.36 -15.15 -22.12
N THR A 421 12.37 -16.02 -22.03
CA THR A 421 11.71 -16.65 -23.19
C THR A 421 10.24 -16.34 -23.17
N VAL A 422 9.72 -15.82 -24.29
CA VAL A 422 8.30 -15.65 -24.56
C VAL A 422 7.79 -16.90 -25.26
N LEU A 423 6.82 -17.56 -24.67
CA LEU A 423 6.20 -18.78 -25.20
C LEU A 423 4.70 -18.54 -25.37
N THR A 424 4.18 -18.78 -26.57
CA THR A 424 2.76 -18.60 -26.91
C THR A 424 2.23 -19.85 -27.58
N ALA A 425 0.97 -20.21 -27.31
CA ALA A 425 0.34 -21.33 -28.02
C ALA A 425 0.17 -20.96 -29.50
N ARG A 426 0.53 -21.86 -30.43
CA ARG A 426 0.29 -21.65 -31.86
C ARG A 426 -1.20 -21.67 -32.11
N GLN A 427 -1.74 -20.59 -32.69
CA GLN A 427 -3.06 -20.64 -33.28
C GLN A 427 -3.00 -21.56 -34.50
N ARG A 428 -3.75 -22.67 -34.47
CA ARG A 428 -3.97 -23.46 -35.69
C ARG A 428 -4.68 -22.55 -36.68
N HIS A 429 -3.95 -22.03 -37.66
CA HIS A 429 -4.59 -21.45 -38.84
C HIS A 429 -5.31 -22.62 -39.50
N SER A 430 -6.65 -22.63 -39.40
CA SER A 430 -7.47 -23.43 -40.29
C SER A 430 -7.27 -22.83 -41.67
N THR A 431 -6.29 -23.35 -42.42
CA THR A 431 -6.29 -23.25 -43.87
C THR A 431 -7.54 -23.99 -44.34
N ALA A 432 -8.66 -23.27 -44.42
CA ALA A 432 -9.75 -23.64 -45.28
C ALA A 432 -9.17 -23.58 -46.70
N ALA A 433 -8.69 -24.73 -47.17
CA ALA A 433 -8.34 -24.93 -48.56
C ALA A 433 -9.62 -24.70 -49.36
N THR A 434 -9.65 -23.62 -50.12
CA THR A 434 -10.59 -23.44 -51.21
C THR A 434 -10.15 -24.42 -52.30
N THR A 435 -10.87 -25.52 -52.44
CA THR A 435 -10.94 -26.32 -53.67
C THR A 435 -12.31 -26.13 -54.28
#